data_AF-A0A2V8YCF8-F1
#
_entry.id   AF-A0A2V8YCF8-F1
#
_cell.length_a   1.000
_cell.length_b   1.000
_cell.length_c   1.000
_cell.angle_alpha   90.00
_cell.angle_beta   90.00
_cell.angle_gamma   90.00
#
_symmetry.space_group_name_H-M   'P 1'
#
loop_
_entity.id
_entity.type
_entity.pdbx_description
1 polymer ?
#
loop_
_entity_poly.entity_id
_entity_poly.type
_entity_poly.pdbx_seq_one_letter_code
_entity_poly.pdbx_strand_id
1 'polypeptide(L)'
;MKTADTPTRIDDTIASYSSKGPTAYDYVVKPDIVAPGNQIISALAPNAPLLSTPTDVYLSEYSTSTTTNTTSGGNTKNNKISPSYMRLSGTSMATPVVSGAAALLIQQNPNLTPDQVKARLMTLV
;
A
#
# COMPACT_ATOMS: atom_id res chain seq x y z
N MET A 1 1.02 -6.07 -4.99
CA MET A 1 1.36 -5.88 -6.41
C MET A 1 1.80 -4.45 -6.65
N LYS A 2 2.63 -4.25 -7.67
CA LYS A 2 2.92 -2.96 -8.27
C LYS A 2 1.92 -2.74 -9.39
N THR A 3 1.03 -1.77 -9.17
CA THR A 3 0.07 -1.34 -10.18
C THR A 3 0.76 -0.45 -11.21
N ALA A 4 0.32 -0.50 -12.46
CA ALA A 4 0.81 0.36 -13.54
C ALA A 4 -0.03 1.65 -13.72
N ASP A 5 -0.94 1.93 -12.78
CA ASP A 5 -1.92 3.03 -12.85
C ASP A 5 -2.82 2.97 -14.09
N THR A 6 -3.01 1.77 -14.64
CA THR A 6 -3.96 1.51 -15.72
C THR A 6 -5.22 0.81 -15.17
N PRO A 7 -6.37 0.90 -15.86
CA PRO A 7 -7.58 0.18 -15.46
C PRO A 7 -7.45 -1.35 -15.56
N THR A 8 -6.49 -1.84 -16.34
CA THR A 8 -6.27 -3.27 -16.57
C THR A 8 -5.22 -3.81 -15.61
N ARG A 9 -5.24 -5.12 -15.35
CA ARG A 9 -4.20 -5.77 -14.53
C ARG A 9 -3.11 -6.46 -15.33
N ILE A 10 -3.11 -6.30 -16.66
CA ILE A 10 -2.24 -7.08 -17.58
C ILE A 10 -0.78 -6.67 -17.44
N ASP A 11 -0.53 -5.41 -17.13
CA ASP A 11 0.76 -4.77 -16.92
C ASP A 11 1.15 -4.65 -15.43
N ASP A 12 0.29 -5.15 -14.52
CA ASP A 12 0.58 -5.22 -13.10
C ASP A 12 1.57 -6.34 -12.80
N THR A 13 2.52 -6.06 -11.90
CA THR A 13 3.58 -7.01 -11.56
C THR A 13 3.67 -7.24 -10.06
N ILE A 14 4.28 -8.35 -9.64
CA ILE A 14 4.61 -8.55 -8.24
C ILE A 14 5.82 -7.69 -7.87
N ALA A 15 5.69 -6.88 -6.83
CA ALA A 15 6.77 -6.04 -6.37
C ALA A 15 7.98 -6.88 -5.94
N SER A 16 9.19 -6.41 -6.21
CA SER A 16 10.43 -7.15 -5.95
C SER A 16 10.58 -7.58 -4.49
N TYR A 17 10.20 -6.70 -3.56
CA TYR A 17 10.23 -6.90 -2.11
C TYR A 17 9.09 -7.80 -1.59
N SER A 18 8.13 -8.19 -2.41
CA SER A 18 7.05 -9.09 -1.98
C SER A 18 7.62 -10.49 -1.75
N SER A 19 7.44 -10.99 -0.52
CA SER A 19 7.75 -12.38 -0.17
C SER A 19 6.99 -13.35 -1.07
N LYS A 20 7.64 -14.48 -1.37
CA LYS A 20 7.14 -15.52 -2.26
C LYS A 20 7.11 -16.84 -1.50
N GLY A 21 6.08 -17.63 -1.72
CA GLY A 21 6.05 -19.01 -1.27
C GLY A 21 6.80 -19.94 -2.24
N PRO A 22 6.62 -21.26 -2.07
CA PRO A 22 5.78 -21.89 -1.05
C PRO A 22 6.32 -21.70 0.38
N THR A 23 5.53 -22.04 1.38
CA THR A 23 6.01 -22.10 2.77
C THR A 23 7.13 -23.13 2.92
N ALA A 24 8.10 -22.84 3.79
CA ALA A 24 9.38 -23.56 3.82
C ALA A 24 9.31 -25.02 4.29
N TYR A 25 8.26 -25.42 5.01
CA TYR A 25 8.19 -26.73 5.68
C TYR A 25 7.14 -27.66 5.09
N ASP A 26 5.95 -27.13 4.86
CA ASP A 26 4.74 -27.84 4.42
C ASP A 26 4.44 -27.62 2.93
N TYR A 27 5.23 -26.80 2.23
CA TYR A 27 5.14 -26.52 0.79
C TYR A 27 3.78 -26.00 0.33
N VAL A 28 3.02 -25.38 1.23
CA VAL A 28 1.73 -24.78 0.93
C VAL A 28 1.93 -23.53 0.10
N VAL A 29 1.10 -23.38 -0.93
CA VAL A 29 1.14 -22.22 -1.83
C VAL A 29 0.82 -20.95 -1.04
N LYS A 30 1.75 -19.99 -1.12
CA LYS A 30 1.63 -18.63 -0.55
C LYS A 30 2.28 -17.60 -1.47
N PRO A 31 1.85 -16.33 -1.42
CA PRO A 31 0.68 -15.80 -0.70
C PRO A 31 -0.64 -16.31 -1.30
N ASP A 32 -1.75 -16.21 -0.55
CA ASP A 32 -3.07 -16.66 -1.03
C ASP A 32 -3.63 -15.72 -2.12
N ILE A 33 -3.45 -14.41 -1.95
CA ILE A 33 -3.91 -13.35 -2.86
C ILE A 33 -2.94 -12.17 -2.85
N VAL A 34 -3.07 -11.29 -3.84
CA VAL A 34 -2.28 -10.06 -3.97
C VAL A 34 -3.19 -8.84 -4.07
N ALA A 35 -2.78 -7.73 -3.45
CA ALA A 35 -3.47 -6.44 -3.52
C ALA A 35 -2.47 -5.31 -3.81
N PRO A 36 -2.91 -4.11 -4.25
CA PRO A 36 -2.04 -2.95 -4.45
C PRO A 36 -1.29 -2.61 -3.16
N GLY A 37 0.03 -2.46 -3.26
CA GLY A 37 0.89 -2.19 -2.09
C GLY A 37 2.19 -1.50 -2.43
N ASN A 38 2.32 -0.96 -3.63
CA ASN A 38 3.48 -0.21 -4.08
C ASN A 38 3.06 1.23 -4.29
N GLN A 39 3.80 2.18 -3.71
CA GLN A 39 3.54 3.62 -3.83
C GLN A 39 2.10 4.02 -3.44
N ILE A 40 1.55 3.38 -2.41
CA ILE A 40 0.22 3.69 -1.89
C ILE A 40 0.28 4.98 -1.08
N ILE A 41 -0.64 5.89 -1.41
CA ILE A 41 -0.84 7.15 -0.71
C ILE A 41 -1.89 6.92 0.39
N SER A 42 -1.56 7.27 1.63
CA SER A 42 -2.51 7.16 2.75
C SER A 42 -2.27 8.25 3.79
N ALA A 43 -3.19 8.35 4.74
CA ALA A 43 -3.14 9.34 5.81
C ALA A 43 -1.87 9.17 6.66
N LEU A 44 -1.23 10.30 6.94
CA LEU A 44 -0.08 10.43 7.81
C LEU A 44 -0.55 10.87 9.20
N ALA A 45 -0.15 10.14 10.24
CA ALA A 45 -0.47 10.53 11.60
C ALA A 45 0.20 11.87 11.98
N PRO A 46 -0.50 12.76 12.72
CA PRO A 46 0.13 13.96 13.26
C PRO A 46 1.36 13.61 14.10
N ASN A 47 2.48 14.31 13.90
CA ASN A 47 3.75 14.11 14.60
C ASN A 47 4.39 12.72 14.41
N ALA A 48 4.07 12.01 13.32
CA ALA A 48 4.73 10.74 13.03
C ALA A 48 6.26 10.92 12.85
N PRO A 49 7.09 10.09 13.52
CA PRO A 49 8.55 10.19 13.45
C PRO A 49 9.12 9.77 12.07
N LEU A 50 8.28 9.19 11.21
CA LEU A 50 8.62 8.72 9.86
C LEU A 50 8.94 9.86 8.87
N LEU A 51 8.82 11.13 9.27
CA LEU A 51 9.16 12.30 8.43
C LEU A 51 10.67 12.60 8.33
N SER A 52 11.56 11.72 8.80
CA SER A 52 13.00 11.97 8.79
C SER A 52 13.63 11.99 7.39
N THR A 53 12.92 11.51 6.37
CA THR A 53 13.41 11.48 4.98
C THR A 53 12.39 12.13 4.04
N PRO A 54 12.76 13.22 3.32
CA PRO A 54 11.83 13.95 2.46
C PRO A 54 11.17 13.09 1.36
N THR A 55 11.79 11.97 0.96
CA THR A 55 11.46 11.14 -0.23
C THR A 55 10.09 10.48 -0.19
N ASP A 56 9.51 10.30 0.99
CA ASP A 56 8.28 9.50 1.16
C ASP A 56 7.01 10.38 1.26
N VAL A 57 7.17 11.71 1.19
CA VAL A 57 6.11 12.71 1.45
C VAL A 57 5.82 13.59 0.21
N TYR A 58 6.50 13.34 -0.91
CA TYR A 58 6.35 14.13 -2.15
C TYR A 58 5.01 13.84 -2.85
N LEU A 59 4.01 14.68 -2.61
CA LEU A 59 2.78 14.72 -3.40
C LEU A 59 2.32 16.16 -3.53
N SER A 60 2.70 16.82 -4.63
CA SER A 60 2.33 18.20 -4.93
C SER A 60 0.81 18.41 -4.99
N GLU A 61 0.04 17.37 -5.32
CA GLU A 61 -1.43 17.37 -5.37
C GLU A 61 -2.08 17.39 -3.98
N TYR A 62 -1.38 16.87 -2.97
CA TYR A 62 -1.85 16.80 -1.57
C TYR A 62 -1.09 17.76 -0.64
N SER A 63 -0.27 18.65 -1.20
CA SER A 63 0.57 19.58 -0.44
C SER A 63 -0.20 20.87 -0.12
N THR A 64 -0.60 21.03 1.14
CA THR A 64 -1.01 22.33 1.67
C THR A 64 0.23 23.16 2.00
N SER A 65 0.80 23.79 0.97
CA SER A 65 1.71 24.96 1.03
C SER A 65 2.85 24.95 2.08
N THR A 66 3.40 23.80 2.45
CA THR A 66 4.60 23.77 3.32
C THR A 66 5.83 23.50 2.44
N THR A 67 6.56 24.56 2.10
CA THR A 67 7.86 24.47 1.42
C THR A 67 8.94 24.16 2.45
N THR A 68 9.45 22.92 2.46
CA THR A 68 10.68 22.62 3.20
C THR A 68 11.88 22.76 2.25
N ASN A 69 12.73 23.75 2.54
CA ASN A 69 14.01 23.88 1.86
C ASN A 69 14.93 22.79 2.39
N THR A 70 15.11 21.72 1.62
CA THR A 70 16.09 20.68 1.94
C THR A 70 17.41 21.07 1.29
N THR A 71 18.38 21.51 2.10
CA THR A 71 19.75 21.77 1.64
C THR A 71 20.53 20.47 1.72
N SER A 72 20.64 19.76 0.60
CA SER A 72 21.65 18.70 0.43
C SER A 72 22.64 19.18 -0.62
N GLY A 73 23.87 19.48 -0.20
CA GLY A 73 24.98 19.83 -1.10
C GLY A 73 24.76 21.06 -1.99
N GLY A 74 24.30 22.19 -1.43
CA GLY A 74 24.29 23.48 -2.13
C GLY A 74 23.18 23.69 -3.18
N ASN A 75 22.25 22.75 -3.34
CA ASN A 75 21.09 22.90 -4.22
C ASN A 75 19.79 22.96 -3.41
N THR A 76 19.12 24.12 -3.38
CA THR A 76 17.80 24.28 -2.73
C THR A 76 16.73 23.61 -3.60
N LYS A 77 16.29 22.41 -3.22
CA LYS A 77 15.09 21.80 -3.81
C LYS A 77 13.86 22.23 -3.01
N ASN A 78 12.99 23.02 -3.63
CA ASN A 78 11.67 23.36 -3.09
C ASN A 78 10.79 22.11 -3.07
N ASN A 79 10.77 21.37 -1.96
CA ASN A 79 9.91 20.21 -1.82
C ASN A 79 8.50 20.63 -1.37
N LYS A 80 7.48 20.33 -2.17
CA LYS A 80 6.07 20.39 -1.78
C LYS A 80 5.71 19.12 -1.02
N ILE A 81 5.69 19.20 0.31
CA ILE A 81 5.31 18.08 1.20
C ILE A 81 3.82 18.13 1.57
N SER A 82 3.18 16.98 1.70
CA SER A 82 1.86 16.88 2.33
C SER A 82 2.00 16.67 3.84
N PRO A 83 1.38 17.51 4.70
CA PRO A 83 1.43 17.31 6.15
C PRO A 83 0.46 16.23 6.65
N SER A 84 -0.43 15.74 5.79
CA SER A 84 -1.53 14.82 6.17
C SER A 84 -1.54 13.53 5.37
N TYR A 85 -0.72 13.42 4.34
CA TYR A 85 -0.59 12.22 3.51
C TYR A 85 0.86 11.85 3.31
N MET A 86 1.13 10.57 3.17
CA MET A 86 2.43 10.04 2.80
C MET A 86 2.29 8.90 1.81
N ARG A 87 3.35 8.63 1.05
CA ARG A 87 3.40 7.56 0.06
C ARG A 87 4.38 6.49 0.50
N LEU A 88 3.87 5.28 0.72
CA LEU A 88 4.66 4.14 1.19
C LEU A 88 4.48 2.91 0.29
N SER A 89 5.45 2.00 0.38
CA SER A 89 5.45 0.73 -0.34
C SER A 89 5.71 -0.41 0.63
N GLY A 90 4.94 -1.48 0.52
CA GLY A 90 5.09 -2.66 1.35
C GLY A 90 3.88 -3.58 1.30
N THR A 91 4.05 -4.83 1.71
CA THR A 91 2.91 -5.73 1.95
C THR A 91 2.02 -5.18 3.07
N SER A 92 2.58 -4.42 4.01
CA SER A 92 1.84 -3.65 5.02
C SER A 92 0.81 -2.68 4.43
N MET A 93 1.01 -2.19 3.21
CA MET A 93 0.04 -1.33 2.50
C MET A 93 -0.99 -2.16 1.72
N ALA A 94 -0.65 -3.38 1.30
CA ALA A 94 -1.57 -4.30 0.64
C ALA A 94 -2.55 -4.97 1.63
N THR A 95 -2.10 -5.29 2.85
CA THR A 95 -2.91 -5.90 3.90
C THR A 95 -4.23 -5.18 4.19
N PRO A 96 -4.25 -3.85 4.46
CA PRO A 96 -5.50 -3.14 4.77
C PRO A 96 -6.48 -3.11 3.59
N VAL A 97 -6.01 -3.17 2.34
CA VAL A 97 -6.90 -3.27 1.16
C VAL A 97 -7.70 -4.56 1.20
N VAL A 98 -7.03 -5.69 1.48
CA VAL A 98 -7.68 -6.99 1.63
C VAL A 98 -8.60 -7.01 2.86
N SER A 99 -8.16 -6.45 3.99
CA SER A 99 -8.99 -6.37 5.21
C SER A 99 -10.26 -5.56 4.99
N GLY A 100 -10.20 -4.46 4.22
CA GLY A 100 -11.38 -3.68 3.84
C GLY A 100 -12.35 -4.48 2.96
N ALA A 101 -11.84 -5.20 1.96
CA ALA A 101 -12.68 -6.09 1.14
C ALA A 101 -13.33 -7.21 1.97
N ALA A 102 -12.60 -7.82 2.91
CA ALA A 102 -13.13 -8.78 3.85
C ALA A 102 -14.24 -8.18 4.74
N ALA A 103 -14.03 -6.96 5.24
CA ALA A 103 -15.03 -6.25 6.04
C ALA A 103 -16.32 -5.99 5.25
N LEU A 104 -16.23 -5.65 3.96
CA LEU A 104 -17.41 -5.48 3.10
C LEU A 104 -18.17 -6.80 2.89
N LEU A 105 -17.45 -7.92 2.73
CA LEU A 105 -18.10 -9.24 2.64
C LEU A 105 -18.87 -9.58 3.92
N ILE A 106 -18.27 -9.34 5.08
CA ILE A 106 -18.89 -9.58 6.39
C ILE A 106 -20.05 -8.61 6.63
N GLN A 107 -19.93 -7.35 6.20
CA GLN A 107 -21.01 -6.37 6.30
C GLN A 107 -22.24 -6.82 5.49
N GLN A 108 -22.02 -7.34 4.28
CA GLN A 108 -23.09 -7.85 3.43
C GLN A 108 -23.71 -9.15 3.98
N ASN A 109 -22.90 -10.04 4.54
CA ASN A 109 -23.36 -11.28 5.16
C ASN A 109 -22.58 -11.57 6.46
N PRO A 110 -23.13 -11.17 7.63
CA PRO A 110 -22.47 -11.33 8.92
C PRO A 110 -22.24 -12.78 9.35
N ASN A 111 -22.92 -13.75 8.72
CA ASN A 111 -22.79 -15.17 9.05
C ASN A 111 -21.66 -15.87 8.30
N LEU A 112 -20.90 -15.16 7.45
CA LEU A 112 -19.76 -15.74 6.74
C LEU A 112 -18.66 -16.17 7.71
N THR A 113 -18.17 -17.40 7.55
CA THR A 113 -16.99 -17.87 8.28
C THR A 113 -15.70 -17.32 7.66
N PRO A 114 -14.58 -17.25 8.40
CA PRO A 114 -13.29 -16.82 7.85
C PRO A 114 -12.87 -17.59 6.60
N ASP A 115 -13.11 -18.90 6.55
CA ASP A 115 -12.80 -19.74 5.38
C ASP A 115 -13.66 -19.36 4.17
N GLN A 116 -14.94 -19.07 4.39
CA GLN A 116 -15.83 -18.60 3.32
C GLN A 116 -15.42 -17.21 2.81
N VAL A 117 -14.98 -16.31 3.70
CA VAL A 117 -14.43 -15.00 3.30
C VAL A 117 -13.18 -15.19 2.46
N LYS A 118 -12.23 -16.01 2.91
CA LYS A 118 -11.01 -16.33 2.18
C LYS A 118 -11.33 -16.93 0.80
N ALA A 119 -12.20 -17.93 0.74
CA ALA A 119 -12.59 -18.59 -0.51
C ALA A 119 -13.20 -17.61 -1.51
N ARG A 120 -14.08 -16.71 -1.04
CA ARG A 120 -14.69 -15.66 -1.89
C ARG A 120 -13.66 -14.66 -2.39
N LEU A 121 -12.71 -14.24 -1.56
CA LEU A 121 -11.65 -13.32 -1.99
C LEU A 121 -10.69 -13.96 -2.99
N MET A 122 -10.45 -15.27 -2.90
CA MET A 122 -9.58 -16.00 -3.83
C MET A 122 -10.26 -16.36 -5.16
N THR A 123 -11.60 -16.39 -5.22
CA THR A 123 -12.35 -16.72 -6.44
C THR A 123 -12.77 -15.50 -7.25
N LEU A 124 -12.88 -14.33 -6.62
CA LEU A 124 -13.35 -13.09 -7.26
C LEU A 124 -12.23 -12.23 -7.87
N VAL A 125 -10.97 -12.64 -7.74
CA VAL A 125 -9.77 -11.91 -8.19
C VAL A 125 -8.95 -12.81 -9.10
#